data_AF-A0A235BSQ7-F1
#
_entry.id   AF-A0A235BSQ7-F1
#
_cell.length_a   1.000
_cell.length_b   1.000
_cell.length_c   1.000
_cell.angle_alpha   90.00
_cell.angle_beta   90.00
_cell.angle_gamma   90.00
#
_symmetry.space_group_name_H-M   'P 1'
#
loop_
_entity.id
_entity.type
_entity.pdbx_description
1 polymer ?
#
loop_
_entity_poly.entity_id
_entity_poly.type
_entity_poly.pdbx_seq_one_letter_code
_entity_poly.pdbx_strand_id
1 'polypeptide(L)'
;MTREEVEKHLRKWQDILRLRDWDIRLEIVKTQWRKFGDIKIDLEDKNAVLLVNHKPYSEKEYNLEELVVHELLHIKLYAMDQMLMDLLNAVYGEDEDDPKRDFAHTQFMVLLETTVEDLAKGYLAATRSDKSLSFGRLQKQIDEELGTSPGT
;
A
#
# COMPACT_ATOMS: atom_id res chain seq x y z
N MET A 1 11.91 -4.49 -12.32
CA MET A 1 11.88 -3.31 -11.45
C MET A 1 13.31 -2.97 -11.03
N THR A 2 13.75 -1.76 -11.35
CA THR A 2 15.01 -1.19 -10.85
C THR A 2 14.75 -0.20 -9.72
N ARG A 3 15.76 0.11 -8.92
CA ARG A 3 15.65 1.10 -7.82
C ARG A 3 15.29 2.48 -8.37
N GLU A 4 15.87 2.86 -9.50
CA GLU A 4 15.68 4.15 -10.16
C GLU A 4 14.22 4.35 -10.61
N GLU A 5 13.57 3.28 -11.08
CA GLU A 5 12.14 3.32 -11.45
C GLU A 5 11.26 3.66 -10.24
N VAL A 6 11.51 3.02 -9.10
CA VAL A 6 10.78 3.29 -7.86
C VAL A 6 11.07 4.71 -7.36
N GLU A 7 12.32 5.13 -7.35
CA GLU A 7 12.72 6.48 -6.91
C GLU A 7 12.10 7.58 -7.76
N LYS A 8 11.92 7.34 -9.07
CA LYS A 8 11.21 8.27 -9.95
C LYS A 8 9.77 8.47 -9.50
N HIS A 9 9.04 7.39 -9.22
CA HIS A 9 7.66 7.47 -8.74
C HIS A 9 7.60 8.08 -7.34
N LEU A 10 8.51 7.70 -6.44
CA LEU A 10 8.61 8.24 -5.08
C LEU A 10 8.77 9.76 -5.13
N ARG A 11 9.74 10.30 -5.88
CA ARG A 11 9.96 11.75 -5.99
C ARG A 11 8.76 12.49 -6.55
N LYS A 12 8.14 11.93 -7.61
CA LYS A 12 6.93 12.50 -8.23
C LYS A 12 5.80 12.62 -7.20
N TRP A 13 5.52 11.54 -6.46
CA TRP A 13 4.37 11.47 -5.59
C TRP A 13 4.59 12.11 -4.22
N GLN A 14 5.83 12.13 -3.74
CA GLN A 14 6.21 12.94 -2.58
C GLN A 14 5.90 14.43 -2.82
N ASP A 15 6.06 14.90 -4.06
CA ASP A 15 5.69 16.26 -4.46
C ASP A 15 4.18 16.47 -4.42
N ILE A 16 3.45 15.63 -5.15
CA ILE A 16 1.98 15.71 -5.34
C ILE A 16 1.25 15.59 -4.00
N LEU A 17 1.66 14.64 -3.17
CA LEU A 17 1.07 14.40 -1.86
C LEU A 17 1.56 15.39 -0.80
N ARG A 18 2.41 16.38 -1.14
CA ARG A 18 2.96 17.35 -0.20
C ARG A 18 3.65 16.67 0.99
N LEU A 19 4.60 15.79 0.68
CA LEU A 19 5.47 15.06 1.63
C LEU A 19 6.93 15.56 1.51
N ARG A 20 7.15 16.79 1.04
CA ARG A 20 8.50 17.37 0.86
C ARG A 20 9.24 17.59 2.18
N ASP A 21 8.51 17.65 3.29
CA ASP A 21 9.03 17.78 4.66
C ASP A 21 9.30 16.42 5.32
N TRP A 22 9.16 15.32 4.57
CA TRP A 22 9.46 13.96 5.04
C TRP A 22 10.76 13.43 4.43
N ASP A 23 11.59 12.80 5.25
CA ASP A 23 12.78 12.08 4.80
C ASP A 23 12.41 10.62 4.51
N ILE A 24 12.14 10.31 3.24
CA ILE A 24 11.69 8.99 2.79
C ILE A 24 12.83 8.22 2.12
N ARG A 25 13.25 7.12 2.74
CA ARG A 25 14.25 6.20 2.21
C ARG A 25 13.59 5.03 1.49
N LEU A 26 14.14 4.64 0.34
CA LEU A 26 13.74 3.43 -0.37
C LEU A 26 14.66 2.26 -0.03
N GLU A 27 14.08 1.11 0.28
CA GLU A 27 14.75 -0.18 0.38
C GLU A 27 14.06 -1.24 -0.50
N ILE A 28 14.87 -1.94 -1.30
CA ILE A 28 14.41 -3.02 -2.17
C ILE A 28 14.60 -4.35 -1.45
N VAL A 29 13.49 -5.02 -1.13
CA VAL A 29 13.51 -6.31 -0.44
C VAL A 29 13.82 -7.41 -1.45
N LYS A 30 14.97 -8.09 -1.26
CA LYS A 30 15.46 -9.16 -2.14
C LYS A 30 15.18 -10.57 -1.62
N THR A 31 14.83 -10.69 -0.34
CA THR A 31 14.46 -11.96 0.29
C THR A 31 13.01 -12.32 -0.04
N GLN A 32 12.62 -13.58 0.19
CA GLN A 32 11.22 -13.96 0.09
C GLN A 32 10.38 -13.10 1.03
N TRP A 33 9.35 -12.46 0.48
CA TRP A 33 8.50 -11.54 1.21
C TRP A 33 7.07 -11.61 0.68
N ARG A 34 6.10 -11.65 1.61
CA ARG A 34 4.68 -11.88 1.29
C ARG A 34 3.96 -10.66 0.73
N LYS A 35 4.50 -9.46 0.96
CA LYS A 35 3.89 -8.19 0.56
C LYS A 35 4.48 -7.70 -0.77
N PHE A 36 3.73 -6.86 -1.48
CA PHE A 36 4.21 -6.11 -2.65
C PHE A 36 5.04 -4.89 -2.21
N GLY A 37 4.53 -4.18 -1.20
CA GLY A 37 5.21 -3.09 -0.51
C GLY A 37 4.78 -3.00 0.94
N ASP A 38 5.46 -2.14 1.68
CA ASP A 38 5.15 -1.74 3.05
C ASP A 38 5.86 -0.41 3.32
N ILE A 39 5.34 0.39 4.23
CA ILE A 39 6.02 1.59 4.69
C ILE A 39 6.18 1.59 6.21
N LYS A 40 7.40 1.88 6.67
CA LYS A 40 7.68 2.14 8.09
C LYS A 40 7.72 3.63 8.29
N ILE A 41 7.05 4.12 9.33
CA ILE A 41 6.79 5.54 9.54
C ILE A 41 7.21 5.92 10.95
N ASP A 42 7.92 7.03 11.06
CA ASP A 42 8.20 7.75 12.30
C ASP A 42 7.57 9.13 12.19
N LEU A 43 6.54 9.40 13.01
CA LEU A 43 5.85 10.68 13.01
C LEU A 43 6.63 11.78 13.71
N GLU A 44 7.43 11.45 14.71
CA GLU A 44 8.15 12.42 15.53
C GLU A 44 9.24 13.09 14.69
N ASP A 45 10.02 12.26 13.98
CA ASP A 45 11.10 12.73 13.13
C ASP A 45 10.65 13.02 11.68
N LYS A 46 9.43 12.65 11.30
CA LYS A 46 8.91 12.69 9.91
C LYS A 46 9.77 11.90 8.93
N ASN A 47 10.20 10.72 9.37
CA ASN A 47 11.03 9.83 8.57
C ASN A 47 10.20 8.62 8.14
N ALA A 48 10.46 8.10 6.94
CA ALA A 48 9.83 6.87 6.50
C ALA A 48 10.78 5.98 5.69
N VAL A 49 10.55 4.67 5.75
CA VAL A 49 11.24 3.69 4.91
C VAL A 49 10.21 2.97 4.06
N LEU A 50 10.23 3.27 2.76
CA LEU A 50 9.46 2.58 1.73
C LEU A 50 10.17 1.27 1.39
N LEU A 51 9.52 0.15 1.69
CA LEU A 51 9.96 -1.21 1.37
C LEU A 51 9.24 -1.66 0.11
N VAL A 52 9.97 -2.04 -0.94
CA VAL A 52 9.38 -2.56 -2.18
C VAL A 52 9.95 -3.93 -2.51
N ASN A 53 9.08 -4.89 -2.78
CA ASN A 53 9.47 -6.24 -3.13
C ASN A 53 10.12 -6.30 -4.53
N HIS A 54 11.32 -6.86 -4.64
CA HIS A 54 12.02 -7.02 -5.93
C HIS A 54 11.29 -7.96 -6.90
N LYS A 55 10.59 -8.97 -6.37
CA LYS A 55 9.85 -9.98 -7.13
C LYS A 55 8.50 -10.24 -6.47
N PRO A 56 7.46 -9.47 -6.82
CA PRO A 56 6.13 -9.76 -6.34
C PRO A 56 5.64 -11.14 -6.83
N TYR A 57 4.94 -11.88 -5.96
CA TYR A 57 4.51 -13.26 -6.22
C TYR A 57 3.55 -13.42 -7.42
N SER A 58 2.94 -12.34 -7.92
CA SER A 58 2.11 -12.35 -9.14
C SER A 58 2.66 -11.36 -10.16
N GLU A 59 3.32 -11.87 -11.19
CA GLU A 59 3.98 -11.07 -12.24
C GLU A 59 2.99 -10.40 -13.22
N LYS A 60 1.71 -10.76 -13.22
CA LYS A 60 0.79 -10.41 -14.31
C LYS A 60 0.14 -9.03 -14.24
N GLU A 61 0.05 -8.39 -13.07
CA GLU A 61 -0.63 -7.09 -12.92
C GLU A 61 0.00 -6.19 -11.85
N TYR A 62 1.33 -6.04 -11.90
CA TYR A 62 2.02 -5.18 -10.95
C TYR A 62 2.15 -3.75 -11.48
N ASN A 63 1.29 -2.85 -11.02
CA ASN A 63 1.46 -1.42 -11.25
C ASN A 63 2.37 -0.80 -10.18
N LEU A 64 3.65 -0.63 -10.51
CA LEU A 64 4.64 -0.06 -9.60
C LEU A 64 4.27 1.36 -9.12
N GLU A 65 3.70 2.18 -10.00
CA GLU A 65 3.35 3.54 -9.61
C GLU A 65 2.23 3.53 -8.58
N GLU A 66 1.19 2.71 -8.82
CA GLU A 66 0.08 2.49 -7.89
C GLU A 66 0.56 2.02 -6.52
N LEU A 67 1.47 1.05 -6.47
CA LEU A 67 2.06 0.63 -5.20
C LEU A 67 2.74 1.81 -4.47
N VAL A 68 3.57 2.59 -5.16
CA VAL A 68 4.26 3.71 -4.53
C VAL A 68 3.26 4.75 -4.00
N VAL A 69 2.19 5.03 -4.74
CA VAL A 69 1.14 5.95 -4.27
C VAL A 69 0.42 5.40 -3.04
N HIS A 70 0.06 4.12 -3.07
CA HIS A 70 -0.59 3.41 -1.96
C HIS A 70 0.21 3.57 -0.67
N GLU A 71 1.49 3.20 -0.71
CA GLU A 71 2.36 3.27 0.47
C GLU A 71 2.59 4.72 0.94
N LEU A 72 2.66 5.70 0.04
CA LEU A 72 2.80 7.11 0.44
C LEU A 72 1.52 7.70 1.04
N LEU A 73 0.35 7.22 0.63
CA LEU A 73 -0.93 7.63 1.21
C LEU A 73 -1.07 7.13 2.65
N HIS A 74 -0.49 5.98 3.00
CA HIS A 74 -0.39 5.53 4.39
C HIS A 74 0.29 6.58 5.28
N ILE A 75 1.34 7.27 4.82
CA ILE A 75 1.96 8.38 5.58
C ILE A 75 0.93 9.48 5.92
N LYS A 76 0.02 9.79 4.99
CA LYS A 76 -1.00 10.84 5.20
C LYS A 76 -2.08 10.44 6.19
N LEU A 77 -2.39 9.15 6.28
CA LEU A 77 -3.41 8.62 7.18
C LEU A 77 -2.82 8.14 8.51
N TYR A 78 -1.50 8.02 8.61
CA TYR A 78 -0.84 7.34 9.73
C TYR A 78 -1.17 7.92 11.11
N ALA A 79 -1.24 9.25 11.25
CA ALA A 79 -1.63 9.85 12.54
C ALA A 79 -3.08 9.50 12.95
N MET A 80 -3.99 9.33 11.98
CA MET A 80 -5.37 8.88 12.26
C MET A 80 -5.41 7.38 12.53
N ASP A 81 -4.61 6.59 11.81
CA ASP A 81 -4.44 5.16 12.06
C ASP A 81 -3.96 4.89 13.49
N GLN A 82 -2.88 5.55 13.93
CA GLN A 82 -2.38 5.41 15.29
C GLN A 82 -3.41 5.82 16.34
N MET A 83 -4.12 6.93 16.14
CA MET A 83 -5.19 7.36 17.05
C MET A 83 -6.33 6.32 17.15
N LEU A 84 -6.69 5.68 16.04
CA LEU A 84 -7.72 4.62 16.03
C LEU A 84 -7.21 3.32 16.65
N MET A 85 -5.93 2.98 16.48
CA MET A 85 -5.29 1.87 17.18
C MET A 85 -5.26 2.09 18.70
N ASP A 86 -4.93 3.30 19.14
CA ASP A 86 -4.99 3.67 20.56
C ASP A 86 -6.42 3.57 21.10
N LEU A 87 -7.41 4.00 20.31
CA LEU A 87 -8.82 3.86 20.69
C LEU A 87 -9.23 2.38 20.80
N LEU A 88 -8.81 1.53 19.86
CA LEU A 88 -9.06 0.09 19.92
C LEU A 88 -8.48 -0.52 21.19
N ASN A 89 -7.23 -0.19 21.52
CA ASN A 89 -6.58 -0.67 22.74
C ASN A 89 -7.28 -0.13 24.00
N ALA A 90 -7.73 1.13 24.00
CA ALA A 90 -8.47 1.70 25.11
C ALA A 90 -9.85 1.05 25.34
N VAL A 91 -10.53 0.60 24.29
CA VAL A 91 -11.88 0.02 24.36
C VAL A 91 -11.86 -1.49 24.59
N TYR A 92 -10.96 -2.21 23.93
CA TYR A 92 -10.91 -3.68 23.94
C TYR A 92 -9.73 -4.26 24.72
N GLY A 93 -8.81 -3.42 25.18
CA GLY A 93 -7.54 -3.86 25.77
C GLY A 93 -6.49 -4.23 24.72
N GLU A 94 -5.34 -4.69 25.20
CA GLU A 94 -4.18 -5.05 24.37
C GLU A 94 -4.10 -6.57 24.09
N ASP A 95 -5.05 -7.35 24.58
CA ASP A 95 -5.09 -8.80 24.36
C ASP A 95 -5.42 -9.12 22.89
N GLU A 96 -4.41 -9.52 22.12
CA GLU A 96 -4.56 -9.86 20.70
C GLU A 96 -5.43 -11.11 20.47
N ASP A 97 -5.64 -11.94 21.49
CA ASP A 97 -6.48 -13.13 21.41
C ASP A 97 -7.97 -12.83 21.73
N ASP A 98 -8.34 -11.59 22.12
CA ASP A 98 -9.76 -11.21 22.31
C ASP A 98 -10.48 -11.17 20.94
N PRO A 99 -11.50 -12.04 20.71
CA PRO A 99 -12.20 -12.10 19.43
C PRO A 99 -12.92 -10.81 19.03
N LYS A 100 -13.35 -9.98 20.00
CA LYS A 100 -13.98 -8.69 19.71
C LYS A 100 -12.95 -7.68 19.23
N ARG A 101 -11.75 -7.71 19.82
CA ARG A 101 -10.63 -6.87 19.40
C ARG A 101 -10.17 -7.27 18.01
N ASP A 102 -9.96 -8.57 17.77
CA ASP A 102 -9.55 -9.08 16.47
C ASP A 102 -10.56 -8.71 15.37
N PHE A 103 -11.86 -8.87 15.64
CA PHE A 103 -12.91 -8.43 14.72
C PHE A 103 -12.80 -6.93 14.41
N ALA A 104 -12.74 -6.08 15.44
CA ALA A 104 -12.71 -4.62 15.27
C ALA A 104 -11.44 -4.15 14.52
N HIS A 105 -10.28 -4.68 14.92
CA HIS A 105 -9.00 -4.44 14.26
C HIS A 105 -9.03 -4.88 12.79
N THR A 106 -9.53 -6.09 12.51
CA THR A 106 -9.64 -6.60 11.15
C THR A 106 -10.55 -5.72 10.28
N GLN A 107 -11.71 -5.32 10.78
CA GLN A 107 -12.60 -4.41 10.03
C GLN A 107 -11.93 -3.06 9.76
N PHE A 108 -11.25 -2.50 10.76
CA PHE A 108 -10.51 -1.25 10.62
C PHE A 108 -9.41 -1.37 9.54
N MET A 109 -8.55 -2.39 9.61
CA MET A 109 -7.47 -2.59 8.65
C MET A 109 -8.01 -2.82 7.23
N VAL A 110 -9.10 -3.58 7.07
CA VAL A 110 -9.73 -3.76 5.76
C VAL A 110 -10.19 -2.42 5.19
N LEU A 111 -10.90 -1.61 6.00
CA LEU A 111 -11.37 -0.29 5.56
C LEU A 111 -10.24 0.67 5.23
N LEU A 112 -9.17 0.68 6.04
CA LEU A 112 -7.99 1.50 5.81
C LEU A 112 -7.33 1.13 4.48
N GLU A 113 -7.02 -0.15 4.27
CA GLU A 113 -6.37 -0.62 3.03
C GLU A 113 -7.25 -0.37 1.79
N THR A 114 -8.56 -0.63 1.85
CA THR A 114 -9.45 -0.36 0.71
C THR A 114 -9.57 1.14 0.42
N THR A 115 -9.56 1.99 1.46
CA THR A 115 -9.61 3.44 1.28
C THR A 115 -8.33 3.97 0.66
N VAL A 116 -7.16 3.48 1.10
CA VAL A 116 -5.86 3.85 0.55
C VAL A 116 -5.75 3.42 -0.92
N GLU A 117 -6.17 2.20 -1.24
CA GLU A 117 -6.22 1.67 -2.61
C GLU A 117 -7.12 2.55 -3.52
N ASP A 118 -8.35 2.86 -3.07
CA ASP A 118 -9.29 3.68 -3.84
C ASP A 118 -8.75 5.10 -4.06
N LEU A 119 -8.14 5.70 -3.04
CA LEU A 119 -7.47 6.99 -3.16
C LEU A 119 -6.30 6.92 -4.14
N ALA A 120 -5.45 5.89 -4.07
CA ALA A 120 -4.33 5.72 -4.99
C ALA A 120 -4.80 5.69 -6.44
N LYS A 121 -5.83 4.89 -6.74
CA LYS A 121 -6.46 4.82 -8.07
C LYS A 121 -7.07 6.16 -8.48
N GLY A 122 -7.76 6.85 -7.57
CA GLY A 122 -8.34 8.17 -7.81
C GLY A 122 -7.28 9.22 -8.17
N TYR A 123 -6.16 9.26 -7.44
CA TYR A 123 -5.04 10.15 -7.72
C TYR A 123 -4.37 9.83 -9.06
N LEU A 124 -4.17 8.55 -9.38
CA LEU A 124 -3.61 8.13 -10.68
C LEU A 124 -4.51 8.58 -11.84
N ALA A 125 -5.82 8.39 -11.71
CA ALA A 125 -6.79 8.83 -12.71
C ALA A 125 -6.80 10.36 -12.87
N ALA A 126 -6.81 11.10 -11.75
CA ALA A 126 -6.80 12.57 -11.75
C ALA A 126 -5.53 13.17 -12.36
N THR A 127 -4.39 12.50 -12.19
CA THR A 127 -3.08 12.94 -12.73
C THR A 127 -2.81 12.45 -14.15
N ARG A 128 -3.76 11.73 -14.76
CA ARG A 128 -3.63 11.12 -16.10
C ARG A 128 -2.40 10.21 -16.21
N SER A 129 -2.17 9.34 -15.21
CA SER A 129 -1.12 8.34 -15.35
C SER A 129 -1.49 7.34 -16.47
N ASP A 130 -0.52 7.07 -17.36
CA ASP A 130 -0.68 6.33 -18.63
C ASP A 130 -0.80 4.80 -18.48
N LYS A 131 -0.96 4.27 -17.26
CA LYS A 131 -1.04 2.82 -17.01
C LYS A 131 -2.44 2.37 -16.58
N SER A 132 -2.86 1.21 -17.08
CA SER A 132 -4.08 0.53 -16.66
C SER A 132 -4.05 0.23 -15.15
N LEU A 133 -5.20 0.37 -14.50
CA LEU A 133 -5.39 0.02 -13.08
C LEU A 133 -5.14 -1.48 -12.87
N SER A 134 -4.60 -1.85 -11.71
CA SER A 134 -4.49 -3.25 -11.29
C SER A 134 -5.84 -3.80 -10.82
N PHE A 135 -6.22 -4.99 -11.29
CA PHE A 135 -7.39 -5.73 -10.80
C PHE A 135 -6.99 -6.89 -9.87
N GLY A 136 -5.70 -7.21 -9.81
CA GLY A 136 -5.08 -8.03 -8.77
C GLY A 136 -5.72 -9.41 -8.63
N ARG A 137 -6.33 -9.68 -7.47
CA ARG A 137 -6.99 -10.98 -7.19
C ARG A 137 -8.20 -11.25 -8.08
N LEU A 138 -8.87 -10.19 -8.55
CA LEU A 138 -10.04 -10.32 -9.41
C LEU A 138 -9.65 -10.68 -10.84
N GLN A 139 -8.45 -10.33 -11.31
CA GLN A 139 -8.05 -10.67 -12.67
C GLN A 139 -8.07 -12.17 -12.92
N LYS A 140 -7.65 -12.96 -11.92
CA LYS A 140 -7.72 -14.42 -12.02
C LYS A 140 -9.17 -14.92 -12.16
N GLN A 141 -10.10 -14.32 -11.41
CA GLN A 141 -11.52 -14.67 -11.49
C GLN A 141 -12.13 -14.23 -12.83
N ILE A 142 -11.78 -13.05 -13.31
CA ILE A 142 -12.19 -12.52 -14.61
C ILE A 142 -11.66 -13.43 -15.74
N ASP A 143 -10.38 -13.81 -15.71
CA ASP A 143 -9.77 -14.69 -16.71
C ASP A 143 -10.45 -16.08 -16.72
N GLU A 144 -10.81 -16.59 -15.55
CA GLU A 144 -11.56 -17.85 -15.38
C GLU A 144 -12.98 -17.73 -15.97
N GLU A 145 -13.71 -16.64 -15.71
CA GLU A 145 -15.06 -16.41 -16.23
C GLU A 145 -15.09 -16.12 -17.74
N LEU A 146 -14.09 -15.40 -18.26
CA LEU A 146 -13.98 -15.04 -19.68
C LEU A 146 -13.37 -16.16 -20.55
N GLY A 147 -12.93 -17.26 -19.94
CA GLY A 147 -12.30 -18.38 -20.65
C GLY A 147 -10.92 -18.05 -21.22
N THR A 148 -10.33 -16.92 -20.85
CA THR A 148 -8.97 -16.51 -21.22
C THR A 148 -7.95 -17.13 -20.26
N SER A 149 -7.87 -18.46 -20.25
CA SER A 149 -6.71 -19.10 -19.63
C SER A 149 -5.45 -18.75 -20.42
N PRO A 150 -4.34 -18.37 -19.77
CA PRO A 150 -3.06 -18.26 -20.47
C PRO A 150 -2.73 -19.64 -21.00
N GLY A 151 -2.66 -19.76 -22.33
CA GLY A 151 -2.11 -20.94 -22.98
C GLY A 151 -0.76 -21.28 -22.35
N THR A 152 -0.59 -22.58 -22.10
CA THR A 152 0.65 -23.27 -21.70
C THR A 152 1.89 -22.74 -22.40
#